data_AF-A0A2E0U3D8-F1
#
_entry.id   AF-A0A2E0U3D8-F1
#
_cell.length_a   1.000
_cell.length_b   1.000
_cell.length_c   1.000
_cell.angle_alpha   90.00
_cell.angle_beta   90.00
_cell.angle_gamma   90.00
#
_symmetry.space_group_name_H-M   'P 1'
#
loop_
_entity.id
_entity.type
_entity.pdbx_description
1 polymer ?
#
loop_
_entity_poly.entity_id
_entity_poly.type
_entity_poly.pdbx_seq_one_letter_code
_entity_poly.pdbx_strand_id
1 'polypeptide(L)'
;MTGITTLKARHYKPLIGFLTETIDRSFEKENKLAAAVAARQVCDHGKLAALRQRREVAYRVLENVLEYVLIDIRERQSLASDEPQLIETEDLPDSFLDKVFPNDDAGWDLRRRFKSALVGRAD
;
A
#
# COMPACT_ATOMS: atom_id res chain seq x y z
N MET A 1 11.25 6.96 27.75
CA MET A 1 9.83 7.27 27.48
C MET A 1 9.53 6.88 26.05
N THR A 2 8.96 5.70 25.82
CA THR A 2 8.52 5.26 24.48
C THR A 2 7.07 5.65 24.32
N GLY A 3 6.80 6.83 23.76
CA GLY A 3 5.44 7.24 23.40
C GLY A 3 4.89 6.30 22.32
N ILE A 4 3.67 5.83 22.49
CA ILE A 4 2.95 5.08 21.46
C ILE A 4 2.60 6.08 20.35
N THR A 5 3.20 5.91 19.16
CA THR A 5 2.85 6.73 17.99
C THR A 5 1.57 6.17 17.38
N THR A 6 0.52 6.97 17.45
CA THR A 6 -0.85 6.51 17.26
C THR A 6 -1.39 7.12 15.97
N LEU A 7 -1.40 6.35 14.89
CA LEU A 7 -1.75 6.83 13.55
C LEU A 7 -3.27 7.01 13.39
N LYS A 8 -3.74 8.21 13.06
CA LYS A 8 -5.15 8.45 12.68
C LYS A 8 -5.47 7.85 11.31
N ALA A 9 -6.74 7.56 11.06
CA ALA A 9 -7.25 7.07 9.76
C ALA A 9 -6.79 7.89 8.55
N ARG A 10 -6.61 9.21 8.73
CA ARG A 10 -6.10 10.12 7.68
C ARG A 10 -4.71 9.76 7.18
N HIS A 11 -3.83 9.20 8.02
CA HIS A 11 -2.45 8.88 7.64
C HIS A 11 -2.37 7.63 6.75
N TYR A 12 -3.33 6.70 6.87
CA TYR A 12 -3.38 5.50 6.03
C TYR A 12 -4.01 5.76 4.66
N LYS A 13 -4.87 6.78 4.53
CA LYS A 13 -5.61 7.10 3.29
C LYS A 13 -4.71 7.21 2.05
N PRO A 14 -3.56 7.92 2.07
CA PRO A 14 -2.69 8.02 0.89
C PRO A 14 -2.15 6.66 0.43
N LEU A 15 -1.73 5.81 1.37
CA LEU A 15 -1.21 4.49 1.08
C LEU A 15 -2.30 3.56 0.54
N ILE A 16 -3.45 3.52 1.20
CA ILE A 16 -4.60 2.72 0.75
C ILE A 16 -5.02 3.17 -0.66
N GLY A 17 -5.16 4.47 -0.90
CA GLY A 17 -5.54 5.01 -2.21
C GLY A 17 -4.52 4.67 -3.30
N PHE A 18 -3.22 4.74 -2.99
CA PHE A 18 -2.17 4.33 -3.91
C PHE A 18 -2.24 2.83 -4.26
N LEU A 19 -2.49 1.97 -3.26
CA LEU A 19 -2.56 0.53 -3.46
C LEU A 19 -3.80 0.15 -4.28
N THR A 20 -4.97 0.71 -3.96
CA THR A 20 -6.20 0.46 -4.73
C THR A 20 -6.05 0.94 -6.17
N GLU A 21 -5.50 2.14 -6.38
CA GLU A 21 -5.24 2.65 -7.73
C GLU A 21 -4.25 1.77 -8.51
N THR A 22 -3.22 1.25 -7.84
CA THR A 22 -2.26 0.32 -8.47
C THR A 22 -2.94 -0.97 -8.90
N ILE A 23 -3.82 -1.51 -8.06
CA ILE A 23 -4.63 -2.70 -8.35
C ILE A 23 -5.56 -2.44 -9.54
N ASP A 24 -6.34 -1.37 -9.51
CA ASP A 24 -7.30 -1.04 -10.57
C ASP A 24 -6.60 -0.83 -11.92
N ARG A 25 -5.53 -0.03 -11.95
CA ARG A 25 -4.72 0.18 -13.17
C ARG A 25 -4.11 -1.11 -13.69
N SER A 26 -3.80 -2.08 -12.83
CA SER A 26 -3.28 -3.37 -13.26
C SER A 26 -4.35 -4.21 -13.98
N PHE A 27 -5.59 -4.21 -13.50
CA PHE A 27 -6.72 -4.88 -14.16
C PHE A 27 -7.04 -4.22 -15.50
N GLU A 28 -7.09 -2.89 -15.55
CA GLU A 28 -7.33 -2.18 -16.81
C GLU A 28 -6.29 -2.54 -17.88
N LYS A 29 -5.02 -2.60 -17.49
CA LYS A 29 -3.93 -2.97 -18.40
C LYS A 29 -4.00 -4.44 -18.81
N GLU A 30 -4.33 -5.33 -17.88
CA GLU A 30 -4.52 -6.76 -18.19
C GLU A 30 -5.68 -6.96 -19.17
N ASN A 31 -6.82 -6.27 -18.96
CA ASN A 31 -7.97 -6.33 -19.86
C ASN A 31 -7.62 -5.81 -21.26
N LYS A 32 -6.86 -4.71 -21.37
CA LYS A 32 -6.37 -4.19 -22.65
C LYS A 32 -5.45 -5.19 -23.36
N LEU A 33 -4.55 -5.84 -22.63
CA LEU A 33 -3.67 -6.87 -23.18
C LEU A 33 -4.47 -8.11 -23.61
N ALA A 34 -5.44 -8.55 -22.82
CA ALA A 34 -6.31 -9.67 -23.16
C ALA A 34 -7.12 -9.39 -24.43
N ALA A 35 -7.66 -8.17 -24.57
CA ALA A 35 -8.35 -7.74 -25.79
C ALA A 35 -7.43 -7.74 -27.02
N ALA A 36 -6.18 -7.27 -26.87
CA ALA A 36 -5.18 -7.28 -27.94
C ALA A 36 -4.79 -8.72 -28.35
N VAL A 37 -4.65 -9.64 -27.38
CA VAL A 37 -4.43 -11.07 -27.64
C VAL A 37 -5.61 -11.67 -28.42
N ALA A 38 -6.85 -11.38 -28.00
CA ALA A 38 -8.05 -11.84 -28.70
C ALA A 38 -8.13 -11.31 -30.14
N ALA A 39 -7.67 -10.07 -30.36
CA ALA A 39 -7.53 -9.45 -31.68
C ALA A 39 -6.33 -9.97 -32.50
N ARG A 40 -5.62 -11.02 -32.03
CA ARG A 40 -4.42 -11.61 -32.66
C ARG A 40 -3.27 -10.62 -32.87
N GLN A 41 -3.19 -9.58 -32.04
CA GLN A 41 -2.05 -8.69 -32.01
C GLN A 41 -0.89 -9.36 -31.25
N VAL A 42 0.35 -9.06 -31.65
CA VAL A 42 1.54 -9.55 -30.95
C VAL A 42 1.55 -8.95 -29.55
N CYS A 43 1.33 -9.80 -28.54
CA CYS A 43 1.35 -9.41 -27.14
C CYS A 43 2.52 -10.07 -26.43
N ASP A 44 3.20 -9.30 -25.60
CA ASP A 44 4.31 -9.76 -24.79
C ASP A 44 3.76 -10.41 -23.51
N HIS A 45 3.80 -11.74 -23.45
CA HIS A 45 3.35 -12.52 -22.29
C HIS A 45 4.12 -12.18 -20.99
N GLY A 46 5.36 -11.69 -21.10
CA GLY A 46 6.15 -11.25 -19.94
C GLY A 46 5.53 -10.04 -19.24
N LYS A 47 4.83 -9.17 -19.99
CA LYS A 47 4.12 -8.01 -19.42
C LYS A 47 2.91 -8.43 -18.59
N LEU A 48 2.22 -9.49 -18.97
CA LEU A 48 1.06 -10.00 -18.25
C LEU A 48 1.47 -10.56 -16.88
N ALA A 49 2.52 -11.40 -16.87
CA ALA A 49 3.08 -11.95 -15.63
C ALA A 49 3.55 -10.84 -14.68
N ALA A 50 4.25 -9.83 -15.20
CA ALA A 50 4.70 -8.68 -14.41
C ALA A 50 3.53 -7.85 -13.83
N LEU A 51 2.42 -7.69 -14.57
CA LEU A 51 1.23 -7.01 -14.06
C LEU A 51 0.56 -7.78 -12.92
N ARG A 52 0.46 -9.11 -13.06
CA ARG A 52 -0.10 -9.99 -12.02
C ARG A 52 0.75 -9.96 -10.76
N GLN A 53 2.06 -10.10 -10.89
CA GLN A 53 2.97 -10.04 -9.75
C GLN A 53 2.88 -8.69 -9.03
N ARG A 54 2.84 -7.57 -9.75
CA ARG A 54 2.64 -6.24 -9.14
C ARG A 54 1.33 -6.14 -8.38
N ARG A 55 0.25 -6.69 -8.94
CA ARG A 55 -1.06 -6.70 -8.30
C ARG A 55 -1.07 -7.54 -7.03
N GLU A 56 -0.49 -8.74 -7.07
CA GLU A 56 -0.35 -9.62 -5.90
C GLU A 56 0.40 -8.94 -4.76
N VAL A 57 1.51 -8.27 -5.07
CA VAL A 57 2.28 -7.53 -4.07
C VAL A 57 1.47 -6.36 -3.51
N ALA A 58 0.74 -5.62 -4.36
CA ALA A 58 -0.13 -4.55 -3.90
C ALA A 58 -1.25 -5.04 -2.98
N TYR A 59 -1.87 -6.19 -3.27
CA TYR A 59 -2.84 -6.83 -2.38
C TYR A 59 -2.22 -7.23 -1.05
N ARG A 60 -1.06 -7.87 -1.07
CA ARG A 60 -0.36 -8.28 0.15
C ARG A 60 -0.03 -7.08 1.05
N VAL A 61 0.45 -5.98 0.47
CA VAL A 61 0.70 -4.75 1.23
C VAL A 61 -0.60 -4.17 1.76
N LEU A 62 -1.69 -4.17 0.98
CA LEU A 62 -2.99 -3.69 1.44
C LEU A 62 -3.52 -4.52 2.61
N GLU A 63 -3.40 -5.84 2.55
CA GLU A 63 -3.74 -6.75 3.65
C GLU A 63 -2.93 -6.43 4.90
N ASN A 64 -1.61 -6.29 4.80
CA ASN A 64 -0.73 -5.93 5.92
C ASN A 64 -1.11 -4.58 6.54
N VAL A 65 -1.47 -3.58 5.71
CA VAL A 65 -1.94 -2.27 6.17
C VAL A 65 -3.25 -2.41 6.94
N LEU A 66 -4.21 -3.17 6.41
CA LEU A 66 -5.51 -3.37 7.06
C LEU A 66 -5.36 -4.16 8.37
N GLU A 67 -4.51 -5.18 8.40
CA GLU A 67 -4.21 -5.94 9.62
C GLU A 67 -3.60 -5.03 10.69
N TYR A 68 -2.64 -4.19 10.31
CA TYR A 68 -2.05 -3.23 11.24
C TYR A 68 -3.10 -2.24 11.79
N VAL A 69 -3.97 -1.71 10.92
CA VAL A 69 -5.06 -0.81 11.32
C VAL A 69 -6.01 -1.49 12.30
N LEU A 70 -6.35 -2.76 12.07
CA LEU A 70 -7.21 -3.53 12.97
C LEU A 70 -6.54 -3.79 14.33
N ILE A 71 -5.24 -4.09 14.35
CA ILE A 71 -4.46 -4.23 15.59
C ILE A 71 -4.45 -2.91 16.36
N ASP A 72 -4.13 -1.80 15.70
CA ASP A 72 -4.09 -0.45 16.28
C ASP A 72 -5.46 -0.04 16.86
N ILE A 73 -6.57 -0.35 16.17
CA ILE A 73 -7.92 -0.10 16.71
C ILE A 73 -8.19 -0.96 17.96
N ARG A 74 -7.83 -2.25 17.95
CA ARG A 74 -8.03 -3.16 19.08
C ARG A 74 -7.20 -2.75 20.30
N GLU A 75 -5.95 -2.36 20.10
CA GLU A 75 -5.06 -1.90 21.17
C GLU A 75 -5.61 -0.63 21.82
N ARG A 76 -6.12 0.33 21.04
CA ARG A 76 -6.77 1.54 21.59
C ARG A 76 -8.04 1.24 22.38
N GLN A 77 -8.86 0.30 21.92
CA GLN A 77 -10.05 -0.13 22.66
C GLN A 77 -9.69 -0.82 23.98
N SER A 78 -8.58 -1.55 24.02
CA SER A 78 -8.06 -2.19 25.23
C SER A 78 -7.42 -1.20 26.22
N LEU A 79 -6.93 -0.06 25.74
CA LEU A 79 -6.24 0.98 26.53
C LEU A 79 -7.15 2.09 27.03
N ALA A 80 -8.48 1.96 26.90
CA ALA A 80 -9.47 2.95 27.30
C ALA A 80 -9.52 3.30 28.81
N SER A 81 -8.48 2.97 29.59
CA SER A 81 -8.34 3.33 31.01
C SER A 81 -7.19 4.27 31.35
N ASP A 82 -6.23 4.56 30.45
CA ASP A 82 -5.14 5.50 30.73
C ASP A 82 -4.79 6.29 29.47
N GLU A 83 -5.05 7.60 29.47
CA GLU A 83 -4.74 8.50 28.34
C GLU A 83 -3.23 8.51 28.05
N PRO A 84 -2.76 7.91 26.94
CA PRO A 84 -1.37 8.06 26.54
C PRO A 84 -1.20 9.42 25.88
N GLN A 85 -0.10 10.11 26.17
CA GLN A 85 0.31 11.31 25.44
C GLN A 85 0.51 10.96 23.96
N LEU A 86 -0.43 11.40 23.12
CA LEU A 86 -0.43 11.16 21.68
C LEU A 86 0.63 12.03 21.02
N ILE A 87 1.66 11.41 20.44
CA ILE A 87 2.57 12.10 19.52
C ILE A 87 1.91 12.08 18.14
N GLU A 88 1.37 13.21 17.70
CA GLU A 88 0.84 13.36 16.34
C GLU A 88 2.00 13.48 15.35
N THR A 89 2.20 12.46 14.51
CA THR A 89 3.05 12.55 13.32
C THR A 89 2.18 12.91 12.12
N GLU A 90 2.64 13.84 11.27
CA GLU A 90 1.92 14.24 10.05
C GLU A 90 1.95 13.13 8.97
N ASP A 91 3.06 12.38 8.93
CA ASP A 91 3.32 11.35 7.92
C ASP A 91 3.39 9.92 8.49
N LEU A 92 3.25 8.93 7.59
CA LEU A 92 3.51 7.54 7.91
C LEU A 92 5.01 7.34 8.18
N PRO A 93 5.40 6.85 9.37
CA PRO A 93 6.81 6.65 9.68
C PRO A 93 7.42 5.54 8.81
N ASP A 94 8.70 5.66 8.47
CA ASP A 94 9.39 4.65 7.66
C ASP A 94 9.36 3.26 8.31
N SER A 95 9.36 3.19 9.64
CA SER A 95 9.22 1.95 10.41
C SER A 95 7.87 1.26 10.20
N PHE A 96 6.81 1.99 9.87
CA PHE A 96 5.54 1.40 9.46
C PHE A 96 5.64 0.84 8.04
N LEU A 97 6.27 1.57 7.12
CA LEU A 97 6.49 1.09 5.75
C LEU A 97 7.35 -0.18 5.74
N ASP A 98 8.36 -0.28 6.60
CA ASP A 98 9.18 -1.49 6.74
C ASP A 98 8.38 -2.72 7.19
N LYS A 99 7.27 -2.52 7.92
CA LYS A 99 6.39 -3.61 8.38
C LYS A 99 5.42 -4.09 7.31
N VAL A 100 4.87 -3.16 6.52
CA VAL A 100 3.77 -3.49 5.59
C VAL A 100 4.26 -3.85 4.18
N PHE A 101 5.43 -3.35 3.76
CA PHE A 101 6.03 -3.73 2.47
C PHE A 101 6.87 -5.01 2.63
N PRO A 102 6.72 -6.01 1.74
CA PRO A 102 7.55 -7.20 1.78
C PRO A 102 9.00 -6.86 1.44
N ASN A 103 9.94 -7.57 2.07
CA ASN A 103 11.37 -7.39 1.86
C ASN A 103 11.86 -8.19 0.64
N ASP A 104 11.27 -7.88 -0.52
CA ASP A 104 11.63 -8.44 -1.83
C ASP A 104 11.65 -7.33 -2.89
N ASP A 105 12.24 -7.61 -4.06
CA ASP A 105 12.42 -6.61 -5.13
C ASP A 105 11.12 -5.91 -5.55
N ALA A 106 10.01 -6.65 -5.56
CA ALA A 106 8.72 -6.12 -5.96
C ALA A 106 8.11 -5.22 -4.86
N GLY A 107 8.30 -5.57 -3.59
CA GLY A 107 7.98 -4.73 -2.44
C GLY A 107 8.79 -3.44 -2.42
N TRP A 108 10.09 -3.52 -2.71
CA TRP A 108 10.96 -2.35 -2.82
C TRP A 108 10.56 -1.43 -3.99
N ASP A 109 10.23 -1.98 -5.16
CA ASP A 109 9.72 -1.19 -6.31
C ASP A 109 8.41 -0.49 -5.95
N LEU A 110 7.47 -1.21 -5.33
CA LEU A 110 6.17 -0.66 -4.93
C LEU A 110 6.32 0.45 -3.88
N ARG A 111 7.20 0.27 -2.88
CA ARG A 111 7.50 1.29 -1.87
C ARG A 111 8.10 2.55 -2.50
N ARG A 112 9.04 2.38 -3.43
CA ARG A 112 9.65 3.50 -4.16
C ARG A 112 8.59 4.30 -4.92
N ARG A 113 7.70 3.62 -5.65
CA ARG A 113 6.58 4.27 -6.37
C ARG A 113 5.65 5.02 -5.44
N PHE A 114 5.34 4.45 -4.27
CA PHE A 114 4.52 5.12 -3.26
C PHE A 114 5.19 6.42 -2.79
N LYS A 115 6.48 6.37 -2.38
CA LYS A 115 7.23 7.56 -1.98
C LYS A 115 7.26 8.63 -3.08
N SER A 116 7.47 8.24 -4.34
CA SER A 116 7.42 9.18 -5.47
C SER A 116 6.03 9.79 -5.68
N ALA A 117 4.96 9.01 -5.49
CA ALA A 117 3.58 9.48 -5.62
C ALA A 117 3.19 10.48 -4.52
N LEU A 118 3.82 10.43 -3.35
CA LEU A 118 3.64 11.43 -2.30
C LEU A 118 4.28 12.77 -2.68
N VAL A 119 5.49 12.74 -3.24
CA VAL A 119 6.20 13.97 -3.68
C VAL A 119 5.46 14.64 -4.85
N GLY A 120 4.94 13.86 -5.79
CA GLY A 120 4.20 14.39 -6.96
C GLY A 120 2.78 14.90 -6.66
N ARG A 121 2.33 14.89 -5.40
CA ARG A 121 1.04 15.48 -4.96
C ARG A 121 1.21 16.82 -4.24
N ALA A 122 2.43 17.31 -4.09
CA ALA A 122 2.75 18.56 -3.39
C ALA A 122 2.72 19.82 -4.28
N ASP A 123 2.22 19.71 -5.52
CA ASP A 123 2.00 20.81 -6.46
C ASP A 123 0.50 21.10 -6.65
#